data_AF-A0A2A2JRC2-F1
#
_entry.id   AF-A0A2A2JRC2-F1
#
_cell.length_a   1.000
_cell.length_b   1.000
_cell.length_c   1.000
_cell.angle_alpha   90.00
_cell.angle_beta   90.00
_cell.angle_gamma   90.00
#
_symmetry.space_group_name_H-M   'P 1'
#
loop_
_entity.id
_entity.type
_entity.pdbx_description
1 polymer ?
#
loop_
_entity_poly.entity_id
_entity_poly.type
_entity_poly.pdbx_seq_one_letter_code
_entity_poly.pdbx_strand_id
1 'polypeptide(L)'
;MAFVPPNMTANSFTSSNHSDEDMLKPLEYFINRATDPFIDASVREEHINKLCERVNNEIDGATTAINVLGHKIVSPDQNEVYYSLQCIEELVRQCGDKVHNRVGKYRFLNQIVKIISPKYLGSQTSNAVKEYAIRLLFNWQLSFRHIPKIKEVYDSLKENGLITKDPEIPEQEIAVVAGSSRCASFEDEEKSKLLKSLLSSGNKEDLQAANRLIKSLVKCEDKKTERAIKRQCDLSAAKKISDAIIDYIINENLTENGLTSSKLPEYHHERLKAAVEEGYRLRPLLFQYASEAAEAGDPVLEEILKINDRLNKALQVRLADESASKTRRFSDITTRYREEEAADLLSLDYLVETVENKRNDDEIAKKPQGIETVDIDSLTLIDTPNQANNRHANLIDDTSDVPFIGYNKVKPFPVLLL
;
A
#
# COMPACT_ATOMS: atom_id res chain seq x y z
N MET A 1 -54.32 -6.88 -60.64
CA MET A 1 -54.17 -5.64 -59.84
C MET A 1 -54.65 -5.90 -58.43
N ALA A 2 -53.73 -6.04 -57.47
CA ALA A 2 -53.95 -5.73 -56.06
C ALA A 2 -52.57 -5.67 -55.37
N PHE A 3 -52.40 -4.62 -54.58
CA PHE A 3 -51.20 -4.09 -53.92
C PHE A 3 -50.58 -5.01 -52.85
N VAL A 4 -49.25 -4.98 -52.73
CA VAL A 4 -48.52 -5.11 -51.44
C VAL A 4 -47.29 -4.17 -51.48
N PRO A 5 -47.05 -3.32 -50.46
CA PRO A 5 -45.98 -2.31 -50.44
C PRO A 5 -44.59 -2.88 -50.06
N PRO A 6 -43.49 -2.12 -50.25
CA PRO A 6 -42.12 -2.55 -49.94
C PRO A 6 -41.85 -2.49 -48.44
N ASN A 7 -41.33 -3.58 -47.88
CA ASN A 7 -40.95 -3.68 -46.49
C ASN A 7 -39.64 -2.92 -46.21
N MET A 8 -39.63 -2.25 -45.06
CA MET A 8 -38.60 -1.33 -44.60
C MET A 8 -37.25 -2.03 -44.38
N THR A 9 -36.17 -1.31 -44.70
CA THR A 9 -34.81 -1.60 -44.28
C THR A 9 -34.72 -1.65 -42.75
N ALA A 10 -34.55 -2.83 -42.18
CA ALA A 10 -34.08 -3.03 -40.81
C ALA A 10 -32.63 -3.51 -40.85
N ASN A 11 -31.70 -2.57 -40.91
CA ASN A 11 -30.27 -2.81 -40.66
C ASN A 11 -29.80 -1.78 -39.65
N SER A 12 -29.89 -2.11 -38.36
CA SER A 12 -29.09 -1.49 -37.29
C SER A 12 -29.52 -1.99 -35.89
N PHE A 13 -29.45 -3.29 -35.59
CA PHE A 13 -29.63 -3.77 -34.19
C PHE A 13 -28.95 -5.13 -33.95
N THR A 14 -27.62 -5.20 -34.02
CA THR A 14 -26.86 -6.38 -33.53
C THR A 14 -25.44 -6.02 -33.06
N SER A 15 -25.26 -4.93 -32.31
CA SER A 15 -23.97 -4.67 -31.63
C SER A 15 -24.08 -4.37 -30.14
N SER A 16 -25.28 -4.26 -29.57
CA SER A 16 -25.47 -3.94 -28.15
C SER A 16 -25.75 -5.14 -27.25
N ASN A 17 -26.02 -6.34 -27.79
CA ASN A 17 -26.47 -7.48 -26.97
C ASN A 17 -25.34 -8.39 -26.47
N HIS A 18 -24.10 -8.25 -26.95
CA HIS A 18 -23.03 -9.17 -26.59
C HIS A 18 -22.33 -8.82 -25.26
N SER A 19 -22.33 -7.53 -24.89
CA SER A 19 -21.75 -7.03 -23.64
C SER A 19 -22.56 -7.43 -22.40
N ASP A 20 -23.89 -7.44 -22.49
CA ASP A 20 -24.76 -7.66 -21.33
C ASP A 20 -24.77 -9.14 -20.88
N GLU A 21 -24.58 -10.07 -21.81
CA GLU A 21 -24.54 -11.51 -21.51
C GLU A 21 -23.21 -11.94 -20.86
N ASP A 22 -22.12 -11.24 -21.20
CA ASP A 22 -20.80 -11.48 -20.62
C ASP A 22 -20.70 -10.98 -19.17
N MET A 23 -21.48 -9.96 -18.79
CA MET A 23 -21.54 -9.44 -17.42
C MET A 23 -22.11 -10.44 -16.41
N LEU A 24 -22.93 -11.40 -16.84
CA LEU A 24 -23.56 -12.40 -15.97
C LEU A 24 -22.72 -13.65 -15.72
N LYS A 25 -21.69 -13.92 -16.55
CA LYS A 25 -20.90 -15.16 -16.44
C LYS A 25 -19.96 -15.09 -15.23
N PRO A 26 -19.77 -16.12 -14.40
CA PRO A 26 -18.85 -16.04 -13.27
C PRO A 26 -17.38 -15.91 -13.73
N LEU A 27 -16.48 -15.46 -12.85
CA LEU A 27 -15.04 -15.31 -13.17
C LEU A 27 -14.41 -16.63 -13.64
N GLU A 28 -14.84 -17.73 -13.03
CA GLU A 28 -14.43 -19.10 -13.34
C GLU A 28 -14.74 -19.49 -14.80
N TYR A 29 -15.79 -18.94 -15.40
CA TYR A 29 -16.09 -19.18 -16.81
C TYR A 29 -14.95 -18.69 -17.70
N PHE A 30 -14.50 -17.45 -17.50
CA PHE A 30 -13.43 -16.85 -18.29
C PHE A 30 -12.09 -17.56 -18.03
N ILE A 31 -11.82 -17.98 -16.79
CA ILE A 31 -10.61 -18.76 -16.47
C ILE A 31 -10.64 -20.10 -17.19
N ASN A 32 -11.77 -20.81 -17.19
CA ASN A 32 -11.88 -22.10 -17.87
C ASN A 32 -11.68 -21.94 -19.38
N ARG A 33 -12.25 -20.89 -20.00
CA ARG A 33 -12.04 -20.61 -21.42
C ARG A 33 -10.62 -20.16 -21.74
N ALA A 34 -9.99 -19.37 -20.88
CA ALA A 34 -8.61 -18.93 -21.03
C ALA A 34 -7.58 -20.07 -20.92
N THR A 35 -7.97 -21.19 -20.28
CA THR A 35 -7.08 -22.34 -20.01
C THR A 35 -7.46 -23.61 -20.78
N ASP A 36 -8.49 -23.54 -21.63
CA ASP A 36 -8.98 -24.67 -22.41
C ASP A 36 -7.99 -25.02 -23.55
N PRO A 37 -7.48 -26.26 -23.60
CA PRO A 37 -6.57 -26.70 -24.66
C PRO A 37 -7.17 -26.68 -26.08
N PHE A 38 -8.48 -26.74 -26.21
CA PHE A 38 -9.18 -26.91 -27.48
C PHE A 38 -9.67 -25.61 -28.11
N ILE A 39 -9.45 -24.48 -27.44
CA ILE A 39 -9.84 -23.14 -27.93
C ILE A 39 -8.70 -22.51 -28.73
N ASP A 40 -9.06 -21.83 -29.83
CA ASP A 40 -8.13 -21.09 -30.68
C ASP A 40 -7.42 -19.96 -29.94
N ALA A 41 -6.19 -19.66 -30.34
CA ALA A 41 -5.35 -18.67 -29.67
C ALA A 41 -5.97 -17.26 -29.63
N SER A 42 -6.61 -16.81 -30.72
CA SER A 42 -7.24 -15.49 -30.79
C SER A 42 -8.45 -15.35 -29.85
N VAL A 43 -9.26 -16.41 -29.75
CA VAL A 43 -10.42 -16.46 -28.86
C VAL A 43 -9.98 -16.53 -27.40
N ARG A 44 -8.89 -17.27 -27.14
CA ARG A 44 -8.28 -17.32 -25.81
C ARG A 44 -7.81 -15.95 -25.36
N GLU A 45 -7.14 -15.20 -26.23
CA GLU A 45 -6.66 -13.84 -25.92
C GLU A 45 -7.82 -12.90 -25.57
N GLU A 46 -8.94 -12.97 -26.28
CA GLU A 46 -10.15 -12.22 -25.94
C GLU A 46 -10.67 -12.56 -24.53
N HIS A 47 -10.71 -13.86 -24.18
CA HIS A 47 -11.12 -14.31 -22.86
C HIS A 47 -10.14 -13.89 -21.76
N ILE A 48 -8.84 -13.87 -22.03
CA ILE A 48 -7.82 -13.38 -21.09
C ILE A 48 -8.01 -11.88 -20.86
N ASN A 49 -8.24 -11.09 -21.90
CA ASN A 49 -8.46 -9.65 -21.76
C ASN A 49 -9.74 -9.34 -20.95
N LYS A 50 -10.84 -10.05 -21.23
CA LYS A 50 -12.08 -9.96 -20.43
C LYS A 50 -11.87 -10.40 -18.98
N LEU A 51 -11.07 -11.43 -18.76
CA LEU A 51 -10.69 -11.87 -17.41
C LEU A 51 -9.91 -10.78 -16.67
N CYS A 52 -8.95 -10.12 -17.32
CA CYS A 52 -8.16 -9.04 -16.72
C CYS A 52 -9.05 -7.86 -16.29
N GLU A 53 -9.99 -7.47 -17.15
CA GLU A 53 -10.98 -6.43 -16.84
C GLU A 53 -11.81 -6.80 -15.59
N ARG A 54 -12.37 -8.02 -15.58
CA ARG A 54 -13.14 -8.56 -14.45
C ARG A 54 -12.35 -8.60 -13.15
N VAL A 55 -11.10 -9.07 -13.20
CA VAL A 55 -10.21 -9.16 -12.04
C VAL A 55 -9.95 -7.78 -11.43
N ASN A 56 -9.87 -6.74 -12.27
CA ASN A 56 -9.65 -5.37 -11.82
C ASN A 56 -10.91 -4.76 -11.18
N ASN A 57 -12.09 -5.07 -11.74
CA ASN A 57 -13.39 -4.53 -11.30
C ASN A 57 -13.96 -5.23 -10.06
N GLU A 58 -13.70 -6.53 -9.87
CA GLU A 58 -14.18 -7.30 -8.72
C GLU A 58 -13.26 -7.14 -7.49
N ILE A 59 -13.86 -7.01 -6.29
CA ILE A 59 -13.11 -6.83 -5.02
C ILE A 59 -12.22 -8.05 -4.72
N ASP A 60 -12.77 -9.25 -4.91
CA ASP A 60 -12.07 -10.52 -4.69
C ASP A 60 -11.57 -11.16 -5.98
N GLY A 61 -11.69 -10.47 -7.13
CA GLY A 61 -11.37 -11.01 -8.45
C GLY A 61 -9.94 -11.56 -8.53
N ALA A 62 -8.95 -10.79 -8.07
CA ALA A 62 -7.56 -11.23 -8.03
C ALA A 62 -7.33 -12.44 -7.11
N THR A 63 -8.07 -12.54 -6.00
CA THR A 63 -7.96 -13.69 -5.09
C THR A 63 -8.56 -14.93 -5.73
N THR A 64 -9.76 -14.82 -6.30
CA THR A 64 -10.46 -15.93 -6.95
C THR A 64 -9.68 -16.42 -8.17
N ALA A 65 -9.25 -15.51 -9.06
CA ALA A 65 -8.50 -15.86 -10.26
C ALA A 65 -7.22 -16.63 -9.94
N ILE A 66 -6.38 -16.09 -9.05
CA ILE A 66 -5.10 -16.72 -8.71
C ILE A 66 -5.28 -18.03 -7.93
N ASN A 67 -6.34 -18.16 -7.12
CA ASN A 67 -6.64 -19.43 -6.47
C ASN A 67 -7.04 -20.51 -7.49
N VAL A 68 -7.95 -20.21 -8.41
CA VAL A 68 -8.41 -21.16 -9.43
C VAL A 68 -7.26 -21.52 -10.37
N LEU A 69 -6.52 -20.54 -10.87
CA LEU A 69 -5.33 -20.76 -11.70
C LEU A 69 -4.26 -21.56 -10.96
N GLY A 70 -4.10 -21.33 -9.65
CA GLY A 70 -3.21 -22.11 -8.79
C GLY A 70 -3.55 -23.61 -8.75
N HIS A 71 -4.83 -23.98 -8.91
CA HIS A 71 -5.25 -25.38 -9.05
C HIS A 71 -5.03 -25.92 -10.46
N LYS A 72 -5.15 -25.08 -11.50
CA LYS A 72 -4.96 -25.49 -12.90
C LYS A 72 -3.49 -25.67 -13.29
N ILE A 73 -2.57 -24.91 -12.70
CA ILE A 73 -1.12 -25.09 -12.95
C ILE A 73 -0.58 -26.43 -12.42
N VAL A 74 -1.32 -27.15 -11.58
CA VAL A 74 -0.96 -28.51 -11.13
C VAL A 74 -1.83 -29.59 -11.79
N SER A 75 -2.54 -29.26 -12.88
CA SER A 75 -3.33 -30.20 -13.66
C SER A 75 -2.45 -31.29 -14.28
N PRO A 76 -2.97 -32.53 -14.45
CA PRO A 76 -2.27 -33.56 -15.22
C PRO A 76 -2.10 -33.19 -16.70
N ASP A 77 -2.97 -32.35 -17.26
CA ASP A 77 -2.88 -31.91 -18.66
C ASP A 77 -1.82 -30.82 -18.84
N GLN A 78 -0.77 -31.15 -19.59
CA GLN A 78 0.35 -30.23 -19.84
C GLN A 78 -0.07 -28.96 -20.60
N ASN A 79 -1.07 -29.05 -21.49
CA ASN A 79 -1.57 -27.89 -22.22
C ASN A 79 -2.34 -26.96 -21.29
N GLU A 80 -3.18 -27.50 -20.41
CA GLU A 80 -3.91 -26.70 -19.41
C GLU A 80 -2.93 -25.98 -18.47
N VAL A 81 -1.87 -26.67 -18.03
CA VAL A 81 -0.81 -26.05 -17.21
C VAL A 81 -0.13 -24.90 -17.97
N TYR A 82 0.26 -25.13 -19.22
CA TYR A 82 0.92 -24.13 -20.04
C TYR A 82 0.04 -22.88 -20.23
N TYR A 83 -1.21 -23.06 -20.65
CA TYR A 83 -2.15 -21.94 -20.84
C TYR A 83 -2.51 -21.24 -19.53
N SER A 84 -2.55 -21.96 -18.42
CA SER A 84 -2.71 -21.36 -17.09
C SER A 84 -1.54 -20.43 -16.75
N LEU A 85 -0.30 -20.85 -17.02
CA LEU A 85 0.88 -20.01 -16.81
C LEU A 85 0.87 -18.77 -17.72
N GLN A 86 0.47 -18.90 -18.98
CA GLN A 86 0.30 -17.75 -19.90
C GLN A 86 -0.76 -16.78 -19.37
N CYS A 87 -1.90 -17.29 -18.93
CA CYS A 87 -2.97 -16.48 -18.36
C CYS A 87 -2.51 -15.74 -17.09
N ILE A 88 -1.71 -16.38 -16.23
CA ILE A 88 -1.13 -15.72 -15.04
C ILE A 88 -0.15 -14.62 -15.44
N GLU A 89 0.68 -14.85 -16.46
CA GLU A 89 1.60 -13.82 -16.98
C GLU A 89 0.85 -12.58 -17.43
N GLU A 90 -0.26 -12.74 -18.16
CA GLU A 90 -1.07 -11.62 -18.61
C GLU A 90 -1.74 -10.87 -17.46
N LEU A 91 -2.30 -11.60 -16.48
CA LEU A 91 -2.86 -10.99 -15.28
C LEU A 91 -1.82 -10.21 -14.48
N VAL A 92 -0.59 -10.73 -14.41
CA VAL A 92 0.54 -10.03 -13.79
C VAL A 92 0.85 -8.73 -14.55
N ARG A 93 0.77 -8.73 -15.88
CA ARG A 93 1.06 -7.56 -16.71
C ARG A 93 -0.04 -6.50 -16.63
N GLN A 94 -1.31 -6.90 -16.58
CA GLN A 94 -2.46 -5.99 -16.74
C GLN A 94 -3.16 -5.61 -15.42
N CYS A 95 -3.07 -6.41 -14.35
CA CYS A 95 -3.90 -6.23 -13.14
C CYS A 95 -3.16 -5.66 -11.91
N GLY A 96 -1.87 -5.33 -12.05
CA GLY A 96 -1.08 -4.60 -11.04
C GLY A 96 -0.97 -5.28 -9.66
N ASP A 97 -0.79 -4.46 -8.62
CA ASP A 97 -0.40 -4.88 -7.27
C ASP A 97 -1.36 -5.89 -6.63
N LYS A 98 -2.67 -5.85 -6.97
CA LYS A 98 -3.65 -6.80 -6.43
C LYS A 98 -3.27 -8.25 -6.79
N VAL A 99 -2.83 -8.47 -8.03
CA VAL A 99 -2.37 -9.78 -8.52
C VAL A 99 -0.96 -10.07 -8.04
N HIS A 100 -0.04 -9.09 -8.08
CA HIS A 100 1.35 -9.29 -7.63
C HIS A 100 1.42 -9.77 -6.17
N ASN A 101 0.63 -9.15 -5.29
CA ASN A 101 0.53 -9.53 -3.87
C ASN A 101 -0.03 -10.94 -3.64
N ARG A 102 -0.73 -11.53 -4.62
CA ARG A 102 -1.28 -12.89 -4.54
C ARG A 102 -0.29 -13.91 -5.09
N VAL A 103 0.26 -13.63 -6.27
CA VAL A 103 1.32 -14.43 -6.91
C VAL A 103 2.54 -14.54 -6.00
N GLY A 104 2.89 -13.45 -5.31
CA GLY A 104 4.02 -13.38 -4.39
C GLY A 104 3.87 -14.12 -3.05
N LYS A 105 2.73 -14.77 -2.78
CA LYS A 105 2.56 -15.59 -1.56
C LYS A 105 3.11 -16.99 -1.78
N TYR A 106 3.80 -17.53 -0.77
CA TYR A 106 4.27 -18.93 -0.80
C TYR A 106 3.18 -19.93 -1.14
N ARG A 107 1.91 -19.69 -0.76
CA ARG A 107 0.80 -20.57 -1.15
C ARG A 107 0.73 -20.80 -2.67
N PHE A 108 0.92 -19.73 -3.45
CA PHE A 108 0.93 -19.78 -4.91
C PHE A 108 2.29 -20.22 -5.44
N LEU A 109 3.39 -19.62 -4.95
CA LEU A 109 4.75 -19.98 -5.39
C LEU A 109 5.04 -21.48 -5.19
N ASN A 110 4.54 -22.09 -4.12
CA ASN A 110 4.67 -23.53 -3.87
C ASN A 110 3.96 -24.38 -4.93
N GLN A 111 2.93 -23.89 -5.61
CA GLN A 111 2.34 -24.61 -6.75
C GLN A 111 3.30 -24.63 -7.95
N ILE A 112 4.01 -23.52 -8.21
CA ILE A 112 5.06 -23.48 -9.24
C ILE A 112 6.22 -24.42 -8.87
N VAL A 113 6.64 -24.43 -7.60
CA VAL A 113 7.67 -25.36 -7.11
C VAL A 113 7.27 -26.81 -7.35
N LYS A 114 6.00 -27.19 -7.16
CA LYS A 114 5.52 -28.57 -7.40
C LYS A 114 5.70 -29.03 -8.84
N ILE A 115 5.48 -28.15 -9.83
CA ILE A 115 5.63 -28.51 -11.25
C ILE A 115 7.09 -28.47 -11.73
N ILE A 116 7.99 -27.82 -10.99
CA ILE A 116 9.43 -27.81 -11.31
C ILE A 116 10.14 -28.98 -10.62
N SER A 117 9.85 -29.21 -9.33
CA SER A 117 10.60 -30.16 -8.52
C SER A 117 10.21 -31.62 -8.84
N PRO A 118 11.20 -32.48 -9.13
CA PRO A 118 10.96 -33.91 -9.40
C PRO A 118 10.45 -34.66 -8.17
N LYS A 119 10.60 -34.08 -6.96
CA LYS A 119 10.00 -34.61 -5.71
C LYS A 119 8.46 -34.60 -5.73
N TYR A 120 7.87 -33.80 -6.62
CA TYR A 120 6.43 -33.66 -6.76
C TYR A 120 6.00 -34.03 -8.20
N LEU A 121 5.58 -33.06 -9.00
CA LEU A 121 5.07 -33.27 -10.36
C LEU A 121 6.14 -33.04 -11.44
N GLY A 122 7.31 -32.49 -11.11
CA GLY A 122 8.33 -32.10 -12.10
C GLY A 122 8.89 -33.24 -12.96
N SER A 123 8.72 -34.49 -12.53
CA SER A 123 9.03 -35.69 -13.32
C SER A 123 8.00 -35.98 -14.42
N GLN A 124 6.76 -35.54 -14.23
CA GLN A 124 5.65 -35.69 -15.19
C GLN A 124 5.47 -34.42 -16.04
N THR A 125 5.88 -33.26 -15.51
CA THR A 125 5.80 -31.99 -16.22
C THR A 125 6.82 -31.92 -17.37
N SER A 126 6.34 -31.54 -18.55
CA SER A 126 7.18 -31.36 -19.74
C SER A 126 8.26 -30.30 -19.52
N ASN A 127 9.40 -30.43 -20.23
CA ASN A 127 10.50 -29.47 -20.11
C ASN A 127 10.08 -28.07 -20.55
N ALA A 128 9.27 -27.94 -21.61
CA ALA A 128 8.76 -26.65 -22.07
C ALA A 128 7.97 -25.89 -21.00
N VAL A 129 7.12 -26.60 -20.24
CA VAL A 129 6.36 -26.01 -19.13
C VAL A 129 7.27 -25.60 -17.97
N LYS A 130 8.26 -26.44 -17.62
CA LYS A 130 9.24 -26.12 -16.57
C LYS A 130 10.08 -24.90 -16.93
N GLU A 131 10.59 -24.84 -18.15
CA GLU A 131 11.35 -23.69 -18.66
C GLU A 131 10.51 -22.41 -18.64
N TYR A 132 9.24 -22.50 -19.06
CA TYR A 132 8.32 -21.36 -19.01
C TYR A 132 8.06 -20.88 -17.58
N ALA A 133 7.82 -21.79 -16.64
CA ALA A 133 7.63 -21.47 -15.24
C ALA A 133 8.88 -20.81 -14.61
N ILE A 134 10.08 -21.31 -14.95
CA ILE A 134 11.35 -20.74 -14.51
C ILE A 134 11.54 -19.33 -15.11
N ARG A 135 11.22 -19.13 -16.39
CA ARG A 135 11.23 -17.82 -17.05
C ARG A 135 10.33 -16.82 -16.34
N LEU A 136 9.11 -17.21 -15.97
CA LEU A 136 8.20 -16.36 -15.21
C LEU A 136 8.78 -15.97 -13.84
N LEU A 137 9.28 -16.93 -13.06
CA LEU A 137 9.90 -16.64 -11.77
C LEU A 137 11.10 -15.68 -11.91
N PHE A 138 11.94 -15.88 -12.92
CA PHE A 138 13.08 -15.02 -13.20
C PHE A 138 12.63 -13.60 -13.58
N ASN A 139 11.63 -13.45 -14.44
CA ASN A 139 11.09 -12.12 -14.80
C ASN A 139 10.44 -11.43 -13.58
N TRP A 140 9.67 -12.18 -12.79
CA TRP A 140 8.97 -11.64 -11.63
C TRP A 140 9.90 -11.22 -10.50
N GLN A 141 11.02 -11.91 -10.24
CA GLN A 141 11.97 -11.44 -9.22
C GLN A 141 12.65 -10.12 -9.61
N LEU A 142 12.80 -9.85 -10.91
CA LEU A 142 13.36 -8.58 -11.42
C LEU A 142 12.32 -7.47 -11.37
N SER A 143 11.09 -7.79 -11.75
CA SER A 143 9.95 -6.88 -11.83
C SER A 143 9.37 -6.51 -10.45
N PHE A 144 9.32 -7.46 -9.51
CA PHE A 144 8.68 -7.32 -8.20
C PHE A 144 9.70 -7.26 -7.07
N ARG A 145 10.62 -6.29 -7.13
CA ARG A 145 11.65 -6.12 -6.09
C ARG A 145 11.08 -5.92 -4.68
N HIS A 146 9.85 -5.41 -4.58
CA HIS A 146 9.14 -5.23 -3.31
C HIS A 146 8.60 -6.55 -2.72
N ILE A 147 8.64 -7.67 -3.45
CA ILE A 147 8.23 -9.00 -2.98
C ILE A 147 9.44 -9.94 -2.92
N PRO A 148 10.20 -9.95 -1.81
CA PRO A 148 11.44 -10.73 -1.69
C PRO A 148 11.22 -12.25 -1.81
N LYS A 149 10.02 -12.73 -1.47
CA LYS A 149 9.67 -14.17 -1.49
C LYS A 149 9.84 -14.82 -2.86
N ILE A 150 9.65 -14.08 -3.96
CA ILE A 150 9.80 -14.63 -5.31
C ILE A 150 11.28 -14.92 -5.58
N LYS A 151 12.15 -13.97 -5.20
CA LYS A 151 13.61 -14.14 -5.28
C LYS A 151 14.09 -15.28 -4.40
N GLU A 152 13.61 -15.38 -3.16
CA GLU A 152 13.96 -16.48 -2.25
C GLU A 152 13.61 -17.86 -2.83
N VAL A 153 12.42 -18.02 -3.42
CA VAL A 153 12.02 -19.27 -4.07
C VAL A 153 12.89 -19.56 -5.30
N TYR A 154 13.19 -18.55 -6.12
CA TYR A 154 14.06 -18.70 -7.28
C TYR A 154 15.48 -19.12 -6.88
N ASP A 155 16.09 -18.41 -5.93
CA ASP A 155 17.42 -18.70 -5.40
C ASP A 155 17.46 -20.11 -4.78
N SER A 156 16.43 -20.51 -4.03
CA SER A 156 16.32 -21.86 -3.47
C SER A 156 16.23 -22.96 -4.56
N LEU A 157 15.48 -22.73 -5.65
CA LEU A 157 15.43 -23.69 -6.77
C LEU A 157 16.78 -23.81 -7.48
N LYS A 158 17.55 -22.72 -7.56
CA LYS A 158 18.92 -22.69 -8.12
C LYS A 158 19.92 -23.42 -7.21
N GLU A 159 19.88 -23.17 -5.91
CA GLU A 159 20.72 -23.85 -4.91
C GLU A 159 20.50 -25.37 -4.89
N ASN A 160 19.24 -25.80 -5.08
CA ASN A 160 18.89 -27.23 -5.17
C ASN A 160 19.20 -27.85 -6.55
N GLY A 161 19.84 -27.11 -7.46
CA GLY A 161 20.23 -27.60 -8.79
C GLY A 161 19.06 -27.86 -9.74
N LEU A 162 17.86 -27.35 -9.43
CA LEU A 162 16.67 -27.46 -10.29
C LEU A 162 16.68 -26.42 -11.40
N ILE A 163 17.42 -25.33 -11.23
CA ILE A 163 17.67 -24.31 -12.25
C ILE A 163 19.17 -24.31 -12.55
N THR A 164 19.56 -24.79 -13.73
CA THR A 164 20.97 -24.95 -14.12
C THR A 164 21.54 -23.73 -14.82
N LYS A 165 20.70 -22.95 -15.53
CA LYS A 165 21.06 -21.70 -16.20
C LYS A 165 19.92 -20.69 -16.05
N ASP A 166 20.28 -19.43 -15.85
CA ASP A 166 19.29 -18.35 -15.87
C ASP A 166 18.75 -18.21 -17.31
N PRO A 167 17.43 -18.00 -17.50
CA PRO A 167 16.83 -17.81 -18.81
C PRO A 167 17.39 -16.57 -19.52
N GLU A 168 17.71 -16.69 -20.81
CA GLU A 168 18.03 -15.53 -21.65
C GLU A 168 16.72 -14.78 -21.96
N ILE A 169 16.47 -13.64 -21.31
CA ILE A 169 15.31 -12.79 -21.59
C ILE A 169 15.73 -11.66 -22.53
N PRO A 170 15.09 -11.50 -23.72
CA PRO A 170 15.22 -10.30 -24.54
C PRO A 170 14.70 -9.06 -23.77
N GLU A 171 15.40 -7.93 -23.80
CA GLU A 171 15.06 -6.71 -23.04
C GLU A 171 13.60 -6.22 -23.21
N GLN A 172 12.92 -6.60 -24.30
CA GLN A 172 11.50 -6.29 -24.55
C GLN A 172 10.48 -7.14 -23.75
N GLU A 173 10.87 -8.27 -23.16
CA GLU A 173 9.98 -9.17 -22.38
C GLU A 173 10.06 -8.97 -20.85
N ILE A 174 11.02 -8.16 -20.39
CA ILE A 174 11.00 -7.70 -19.00
C ILE A 174 9.68 -6.94 -18.88
N ALA A 175 8.78 -7.44 -18.03
CA ALA A 175 7.52 -6.74 -17.80
C ALA A 175 7.92 -5.33 -17.39
N VAL A 176 7.71 -4.36 -18.30
CA VAL A 176 7.80 -2.95 -17.96
C VAL A 176 6.66 -2.78 -16.99
N VAL A 177 6.96 -3.04 -15.72
CA VAL A 177 6.18 -2.54 -14.60
C VAL A 177 6.14 -1.06 -14.90
N ALA A 178 5.00 -0.60 -15.42
CA ALA A 178 4.62 0.79 -15.33
C ALA A 178 4.96 1.16 -13.89
N GLY A 179 6.03 1.95 -13.74
CA GLY A 179 6.80 1.99 -12.51
C GLY A 179 5.85 2.08 -11.33
N SER A 180 6.00 1.16 -10.37
CA SER A 180 5.45 1.36 -9.04
C SER A 180 6.15 2.61 -8.48
N SER A 181 5.62 3.76 -8.86
CA SER A 181 6.03 5.13 -8.53
C SER A 181 5.17 6.06 -9.39
N ARG A 182 3.89 6.14 -9.06
CA ARG A 182 3.11 7.37 -9.16
C ARG A 182 1.91 7.24 -8.23
N CYS A 183 2.18 7.44 -6.94
CA CYS A 183 1.18 8.02 -6.04
C CYS A 183 0.94 9.52 -6.40
N ALA A 184 1.05 9.87 -7.68
CA ALA A 184 0.94 11.23 -8.17
C ALA A 184 -0.50 11.42 -8.57
N SER A 185 -1.29 12.04 -7.68
CA SER A 185 -2.40 12.99 -7.88
C SER A 185 -3.46 12.79 -8.98
N PHE A 186 -3.30 11.85 -9.90
CA PHE A 186 -4.08 11.63 -11.11
C PHE A 186 -5.13 10.53 -10.89
N GLU A 187 -4.80 9.49 -10.11
CA GLU A 187 -5.78 8.46 -9.72
C GLU A 187 -6.88 9.00 -8.81
N ASP A 188 -6.58 9.99 -7.95
CA ASP A 188 -7.57 10.58 -7.04
C ASP A 188 -8.59 11.42 -7.81
N GLU A 189 -8.20 12.04 -8.93
CA GLU A 189 -9.10 12.84 -9.74
C GLU A 189 -10.08 11.98 -10.54
N GLU A 190 -9.64 10.84 -11.08
CA GLU A 190 -10.51 9.87 -11.76
C GLU A 190 -11.44 9.16 -10.78
N LYS A 191 -10.95 8.76 -9.61
CA LYS A 191 -11.78 8.17 -8.53
C LYS A 191 -12.79 9.19 -8.00
N SER A 192 -12.43 10.47 -7.93
CA SER A 192 -13.34 11.57 -7.56
C SER A 192 -14.42 11.82 -8.63
N LYS A 193 -14.06 11.79 -9.92
CA LYS A 193 -15.02 11.89 -11.04
C LYS A 193 -15.98 10.69 -11.07
N LEU A 194 -15.46 9.47 -10.88
CA LEU A 194 -16.26 8.26 -10.78
C LEU A 194 -17.21 8.31 -9.58
N LEU A 195 -16.73 8.72 -8.41
CA LEU A 195 -17.55 8.88 -7.22
C LEU A 195 -18.69 9.89 -7.47
N LYS A 196 -18.39 11.04 -8.09
CA LYS A 196 -19.42 12.03 -8.48
C LYS A 196 -20.45 11.44 -9.43
N SER A 197 -20.03 10.64 -10.41
CA SER A 197 -20.94 9.96 -11.34
C SER A 197 -21.84 8.95 -10.62
N LEU A 198 -21.28 8.15 -9.71
CA LEU A 198 -22.03 7.14 -8.94
C LEU A 198 -23.01 7.77 -7.94
N LEU A 199 -22.65 8.90 -7.34
CA LEU A 199 -23.53 9.66 -6.44
C LEU A 199 -24.63 10.44 -7.18
N SER A 200 -24.38 10.83 -8.44
CA SER A 200 -25.37 11.50 -9.28
C SER A 200 -26.35 10.52 -9.93
N SER A 201 -26.04 9.22 -9.90
CA SER A 201 -26.95 8.18 -10.34
C SER A 201 -28.04 7.92 -9.29
N GLY A 202 -29.30 7.88 -9.74
CA GLY A 202 -30.44 7.52 -8.88
C GLY A 202 -30.60 6.01 -8.62
N ASN A 203 -29.69 5.19 -9.15
CA ASN A 203 -29.75 3.74 -9.02
C ASN A 203 -29.24 3.29 -7.64
N LYS A 204 -29.98 2.37 -7.01
CA LYS A 204 -29.63 1.82 -5.69
C LYS A 204 -28.28 1.08 -5.71
N GLU A 205 -27.91 0.47 -6.83
CA GLU A 205 -26.65 -0.25 -7.02
C GLU A 205 -25.45 0.71 -7.14
N ASP A 206 -25.59 1.79 -7.90
CA ASP A 206 -24.57 2.83 -8.04
C ASP A 206 -24.32 3.55 -6.71
N LEU A 207 -25.38 3.81 -5.93
CA LEU A 207 -25.26 4.34 -4.57
C LEU A 207 -24.55 3.37 -3.61
N GLN A 208 -24.75 2.05 -3.76
CA GLN A 208 -23.99 1.07 -2.99
C GLN A 208 -22.52 1.02 -3.42
N ALA A 209 -22.22 1.14 -4.71
CA ALA A 209 -20.86 1.23 -5.23
C ALA A 209 -20.16 2.51 -4.72
N ALA A 210 -20.85 3.65 -4.73
CA ALA A 210 -20.36 4.92 -4.17
C ALA A 210 -20.02 4.77 -2.69
N ASN A 211 -20.90 4.19 -1.87
CA ASN A 211 -20.65 3.98 -0.44
C ASN A 211 -19.43 3.08 -0.17
N ARG A 212 -19.22 2.04 -0.99
CA ARG A 212 -18.03 1.18 -0.91
C ARG A 212 -16.76 1.94 -1.30
N LEU A 213 -16.84 2.75 -2.36
CA LEU A 213 -15.72 3.58 -2.82
C LEU A 213 -15.33 4.63 -1.78
N ILE A 214 -16.30 5.33 -1.19
CA ILE A 214 -16.09 6.28 -0.09
C ILE A 214 -15.36 5.60 1.07
N LYS A 215 -15.84 4.43 1.51
CA LYS A 215 -15.21 3.71 2.62
C LYS A 215 -13.76 3.32 2.32
N SER A 216 -13.46 2.97 1.07
CA SER A 216 -12.10 2.66 0.64
C SER A 216 -11.21 3.90 0.57
N LEU A 217 -11.73 5.01 0.03
CA LEU A 217 -11.01 6.28 -0.06
C LEU A 217 -10.68 6.82 1.33
N VAL A 218 -11.65 6.83 2.26
CA VAL A 218 -11.45 7.24 3.65
C VAL A 218 -10.38 6.38 4.32
N LYS A 219 -10.47 5.05 4.22
CA LYS A 219 -9.47 4.16 4.83
C LYS A 219 -8.07 4.33 4.24
N CYS A 220 -7.98 4.68 2.96
CA CYS A 220 -6.70 4.97 2.31
C CYS A 220 -6.12 6.30 2.81
N GLU A 221 -6.96 7.34 2.89
CA GLU A 221 -6.58 8.66 3.42
C GLU A 221 -6.18 8.58 4.90
N ASP A 222 -6.89 7.80 5.71
CA ASP A 222 -6.54 7.54 7.12
C ASP A 222 -5.14 6.91 7.25
N LYS A 223 -4.79 5.95 6.39
CA LYS A 223 -3.44 5.36 6.40
C LYS A 223 -2.38 6.34 5.93
N LYS A 224 -2.70 7.19 4.95
CA LYS A 224 -1.78 8.20 4.42
C LYS A 224 -1.51 9.26 5.48
N THR A 225 -2.56 9.74 6.15
CA THR A 225 -2.46 10.69 7.27
C THR A 225 -1.72 10.08 8.46
N GLU A 226 -2.00 8.83 8.84
CA GLU A 226 -1.26 8.12 9.91
C GLU A 226 0.25 8.04 9.60
N ARG A 227 0.61 7.70 8.36
CA ARG A 227 2.01 7.68 7.91
C ARG A 227 2.65 9.06 7.95
N ALA A 228 1.93 10.10 7.55
CA ALA A 228 2.42 11.48 7.61
C ALA A 228 2.62 11.95 9.07
N ILE A 229 1.68 11.63 9.96
CA ILE A 229 1.79 11.93 11.40
C ILE A 229 2.99 11.20 11.99
N LYS A 230 3.16 9.91 11.71
CA LYS A 230 4.29 9.14 12.20
C LYS A 230 5.63 9.71 11.73
N ARG A 231 5.72 10.04 10.44
CA ARG A 231 6.90 10.72 9.87
C ARG A 231 7.20 12.03 10.61
N GLN A 232 6.19 12.86 10.83
CA GLN A 232 6.37 14.13 11.55
C GLN A 232 6.81 13.91 13.01
N CYS A 233 6.25 12.92 13.70
CA CYS A 233 6.66 12.56 15.05
C CYS A 233 8.13 12.16 15.08
N ASP A 234 8.56 11.28 14.17
CA ASP A 234 9.95 10.80 14.10
C ASP A 234 10.93 11.94 13.72
N LEU A 235 10.54 12.84 12.81
CA LEU A 235 11.30 14.06 12.48
C LEU A 235 11.44 14.99 13.70
N SER A 236 10.35 15.21 14.43
CA SER A 236 10.37 16.02 15.65
C SER A 236 11.22 15.41 16.75
N ALA A 237 11.22 14.07 16.87
CA ALA A 237 12.07 13.34 17.80
C ALA A 237 13.55 13.46 17.43
N ALA A 238 13.88 13.32 16.14
CA ALA A 238 15.24 13.48 15.63
C ALA A 238 15.78 14.90 15.88
N LYS A 239 14.95 15.94 15.72
CA LYS A 239 15.31 17.31 16.05
C LYS A 239 15.62 17.46 17.54
N LYS A 240 14.70 17.04 18.43
CA LYS A 240 14.91 17.08 19.90
C LYS A 240 16.15 16.31 20.35
N ILE A 241 16.43 15.16 19.75
CA ILE A 241 17.62 14.35 20.05
C ILE A 241 18.88 15.07 19.61
N SER A 242 18.88 15.66 18.42
CA SER A 242 19.98 16.48 17.94
C SER A 242 20.27 17.59 18.95
N ASP A 243 19.24 18.33 19.37
CA ASP A 243 19.32 19.45 20.32
C ASP A 243 19.90 19.00 21.66
N ALA A 244 19.38 17.90 22.21
CA ALA A 244 19.89 17.33 23.46
C ALA A 244 21.37 16.93 23.38
N ILE A 245 21.83 16.39 22.26
CA ILE A 245 23.24 16.04 22.04
C ILE A 245 24.09 17.31 21.96
N ILE A 246 23.65 18.31 21.21
CA ILE A 246 24.38 19.58 21.04
C ILE A 246 24.46 20.36 22.36
N ASP A 247 23.35 20.48 23.08
CA ASP A 247 23.27 21.16 24.37
C ASP A 247 24.21 20.51 25.39
N TYR A 248 24.27 19.18 25.43
CA TYR A 248 25.21 18.48 26.28
C TYR A 248 26.64 18.83 25.91
N ILE A 249 27.00 18.76 24.62
CA ILE A 249 28.34 19.09 24.14
C ILE A 249 28.71 20.54 24.50
N ILE A 250 27.79 21.49 24.35
CA ILE A 250 28.03 22.89 24.73
C ILE A 250 28.30 23.02 26.24
N ASN A 251 27.46 22.40 27.07
CA ASN A 251 27.58 22.48 28.52
C ASN A 251 28.85 21.80 29.05
N GLU A 252 29.25 20.67 28.45
CA GLU A 252 30.50 19.98 28.76
C GLU A 252 31.72 20.87 28.46
N ASN A 253 31.77 21.46 27.25
CA ASN A 253 32.85 22.37 26.85
C ASN A 253 32.93 23.63 27.74
N LEU A 254 31.79 24.18 28.17
CA LEU A 254 31.77 25.33 29.09
C LEU A 254 32.31 24.97 30.48
N THR A 255 32.09 23.73 30.92
CA THR A 255 32.63 23.19 32.17
C THR A 255 34.14 22.95 32.06
N GLU A 256 34.62 22.42 30.93
CA GLU A 256 36.06 22.21 30.66
C GLU A 256 36.86 23.51 30.56
N ASN A 257 36.26 24.57 30.00
CA ASN A 257 36.89 25.89 29.88
C ASN A 257 36.84 26.70 31.20
N GLY A 258 36.28 26.14 32.28
CA GLY A 258 36.23 26.79 33.59
C GLY A 258 35.22 27.95 33.68
N LEU A 259 34.32 28.09 32.71
CA LEU A 259 33.24 29.08 32.74
C LEU A 259 32.06 28.65 33.62
N THR A 260 31.98 27.38 34.01
CA THR A 260 30.98 26.85 34.94
C THR A 260 31.68 26.02 36.04
N SER A 261 31.20 26.11 37.28
CA SER A 261 31.90 25.55 38.46
C SER A 261 31.42 24.14 38.86
N SER A 262 30.47 23.54 38.15
CA SER A 262 29.86 22.25 38.53
C SER A 262 30.11 21.19 37.48
N LYS A 263 30.79 20.10 37.86
CA LYS A 263 30.83 18.86 37.04
C LYS A 263 29.38 18.42 36.76
N LEU A 264 29.06 18.11 35.50
CA LEU A 264 27.73 17.61 35.15
C LEU A 264 27.43 16.32 35.92
N PRO A 265 26.26 16.21 36.59
CA PRO A 265 25.85 14.99 37.28
C PRO A 265 25.82 13.77 36.34
N GLU A 266 26.13 12.58 36.88
CA GLU A 266 26.21 11.30 36.15
C GLU A 266 24.91 10.97 35.37
N TYR A 267 23.76 11.42 35.88
CA TYR A 267 22.46 11.35 35.21
C TYR A 267 22.42 12.03 33.83
N HIS A 268 23.20 13.10 33.61
CA HIS A 268 23.28 13.76 32.30
C HIS A 268 24.04 12.92 31.27
N HIS A 269 25.01 12.12 31.71
CA HIS A 269 25.75 11.21 30.84
C HIS A 269 24.86 10.05 30.36
N GLU A 270 24.04 9.50 31.25
CA GLU A 270 23.08 8.44 30.89
C GLU A 270 21.99 8.94 29.94
N ARG A 271 21.46 10.16 30.17
CA ARG A 271 20.53 10.82 29.25
C ARG A 271 21.12 11.06 27.86
N LEU A 272 22.38 11.50 27.79
CA LEU A 272 23.08 11.66 26.52
C LEU A 272 23.22 10.32 25.79
N LYS A 273 23.66 9.28 26.50
CA LYS A 273 23.84 7.95 25.92
C LYS A 273 22.52 7.44 25.32
N ALA A 274 21.42 7.59 26.04
CA ALA A 274 20.08 7.25 25.54
C ALA A 274 19.70 8.08 24.29
N ALA A 275 20.00 9.38 24.27
CA ALA A 275 19.75 10.23 23.10
C ALA A 275 20.58 9.81 21.88
N VAL A 276 21.86 9.44 22.07
CA VAL A 276 22.74 8.97 21.00
C VAL A 276 22.27 7.63 20.44
N GLU A 277 21.92 6.68 21.31
CA GLU A 277 21.38 5.37 20.90
C GLU A 277 20.08 5.53 20.09
N GLU A 278 19.16 6.39 20.55
CA GLU A 278 17.92 6.67 19.83
C GLU A 278 18.17 7.42 18.51
N GLY A 279 19.16 8.30 18.47
CA GLY A 279 19.62 8.96 17.24
C GLY A 279 20.10 7.95 16.18
N TYR A 280 20.83 6.91 16.58
CA TYR A 280 21.21 5.82 15.67
C TYR A 280 20.02 5.00 15.19
N ARG A 281 18.97 4.84 16.02
CA ARG A 281 17.74 4.15 15.64
C ARG A 281 16.91 4.94 14.62
N LEU A 282 16.86 6.27 14.76
CA LEU A 282 16.11 7.15 13.85
C LEU A 282 16.80 7.41 12.51
N ARG A 283 18.14 7.39 12.47
CA ARG A 283 18.93 7.62 11.24
C ARG A 283 18.48 6.78 10.02
N PRO A 284 18.32 5.43 10.10
CA PRO A 284 17.85 4.65 8.95
C PRO A 284 16.42 4.99 8.53
N LEU A 285 15.55 5.37 9.48
CA LEU A 285 14.16 5.78 9.18
C LEU A 285 14.13 7.12 8.42
N LEU A 286 14.95 8.10 8.84
CA LEU A 286 15.07 9.38 8.13
C LEU A 286 15.60 9.20 6.70
N PHE A 287 16.53 8.26 6.48
CA PHE A 287 17.01 7.95 5.13
C PHE A 287 15.90 7.31 4.28
N GLN A 288 15.14 6.37 4.85
CA GLN A 288 13.98 5.78 4.19
C GLN A 288 12.95 6.86 3.82
N TYR A 289 12.61 7.76 4.73
CA TYR A 289 11.68 8.87 4.46
C TYR A 289 12.19 9.82 3.39
N ALA A 290 13.50 10.09 3.35
CA ALA A 290 14.09 10.92 2.30
C ALA A 290 13.99 10.23 0.93
N SER A 291 14.27 8.94 0.84
CA SER A 291 14.11 8.18 -0.42
C SER A 291 12.66 8.16 -0.89
N GLU A 292 11.72 7.86 0.02
CA GLU A 292 10.28 7.86 -0.29
C GLU A 292 9.80 9.26 -0.77
N ALA A 293 10.25 10.33 -0.11
CA ALA A 293 9.90 11.70 -0.50
C ALA A 293 10.53 12.12 -1.84
N ALA A 294 11.77 11.67 -2.12
CA ALA A 294 12.45 11.93 -3.38
C ALA A 294 11.79 11.20 -4.56
N GLU A 295 11.37 9.96 -4.37
CA GLU A 295 10.61 9.19 -5.37
C GLU A 295 9.24 9.80 -5.64
N ALA A 296 8.59 10.36 -4.61
CA ALA A 296 7.27 10.98 -4.73
C ALA A 296 7.29 12.44 -5.22
N GLY A 297 8.46 13.10 -5.25
CA GLY A 297 8.55 14.54 -5.48
C GLY A 297 7.86 15.38 -4.38
N ASP A 298 7.85 14.86 -3.14
CA ASP A 298 7.19 15.51 -2.00
C ASP A 298 8.00 16.75 -1.56
N PRO A 299 7.38 17.94 -1.43
CA PRO A 299 8.08 19.14 -0.95
C PRO A 299 8.70 19.00 0.45
N VAL A 300 8.24 18.03 1.25
CA VAL A 300 8.78 17.75 2.60
C VAL A 300 10.21 17.18 2.55
N LEU A 301 10.71 16.77 1.38
CA LEU A 301 12.07 16.23 1.21
C LEU A 301 13.15 17.15 1.77
N GLU A 302 13.05 18.46 1.54
CA GLU A 302 14.06 19.42 2.00
C GLU A 302 14.15 19.46 3.53
N GLU A 303 13.01 19.42 4.23
CA GLU A 303 12.95 19.37 5.70
C GLU A 303 13.56 18.07 6.23
N ILE A 304 13.22 16.93 5.62
CA ILE A 304 13.76 15.62 6.01
C ILE A 304 15.29 15.61 5.90
N LEU A 305 15.83 16.11 4.79
CA LEU A 305 17.28 16.17 4.57
C LEU A 305 17.97 17.10 5.58
N LYS A 306 17.40 18.27 5.87
CA LYS A 306 17.92 19.19 6.91
C LYS A 306 17.99 18.51 8.28
N ILE A 307 16.92 17.83 8.69
CA ILE A 307 16.86 17.14 9.99
C ILE A 307 17.84 15.95 10.02
N ASN A 308 17.93 15.20 8.92
CA ASN A 308 18.88 14.09 8.78
C ASN A 308 20.34 14.56 8.90
N ASP A 309 20.69 15.65 8.21
CA ASP A 309 22.02 16.26 8.28
C ASP A 309 22.35 16.78 9.68
N ARG A 310 21.38 17.44 10.34
CA ARG A 310 21.52 17.93 11.72
C ARG A 310 21.79 16.77 12.69
N LEU A 311 21.03 15.69 12.60
CA LEU A 311 21.21 14.51 13.44
C LEU A 311 22.57 13.83 13.17
N ASN A 312 22.98 13.70 11.91
CA ASN A 312 24.27 13.13 11.55
C ASN A 312 25.44 13.98 12.07
N LYS A 313 25.36 15.31 11.96
CA LYS A 313 26.36 16.22 12.51
C LYS A 313 26.46 16.08 14.03
N ALA A 314 25.33 16.11 14.75
CA ALA A 314 25.31 15.94 16.20
C ALA A 314 25.95 14.61 16.65
N LEU A 315 25.61 13.52 15.98
CA LEU A 315 26.18 12.19 16.27
C LEU A 315 27.68 12.08 15.92
N GLN A 316 28.12 12.68 14.82
CA GLN A 316 29.54 12.70 14.43
C GLN A 316 30.39 13.52 15.40
N VAL A 317 29.89 14.66 15.89
CA VAL A 317 30.61 15.50 16.86
C VAL A 317 30.85 14.73 18.16
N ARG A 318 29.87 13.95 18.62
CA ARG A 318 30.04 13.11 19.83
C ARG A 318 31.07 12.00 19.65
N LEU A 319 31.10 11.34 18.49
CA LEU A 319 32.14 10.36 18.16
C LEU A 319 33.54 11.00 18.11
N ALA A 320 33.63 12.22 17.57
CA ALA A 320 34.88 12.95 17.48
C ALA A 320 35.39 13.44 18.85
N ASP A 321 34.49 13.83 19.76
CA ASP A 321 34.83 14.22 21.12
C ASP A 321 35.43 13.06 21.94
N GLU A 322 34.97 11.84 21.69
CA GLU A 322 35.56 10.59 22.21
C GLU A 322 37.01 10.36 21.72
N SER A 323 37.43 11.03 20.64
CA SER A 323 38.72 10.83 19.95
C SER A 323 39.70 12.03 19.98
N ALA A 324 39.37 13.12 20.67
CA ALA A 324 40.19 14.32 20.90
C ALA A 324 40.60 15.18 19.68
N SER A 325 40.03 16.40 19.57
CA SER A 325 40.63 17.64 19.00
C SER A 325 39.65 18.84 19.17
N LYS A 326 39.80 19.60 20.26
CA LYS A 326 38.68 20.32 20.93
C LYS A 326 38.36 21.78 20.55
N THR A 327 39.08 22.51 19.70
CA THR A 327 38.90 24.00 19.73
C THR A 327 38.49 24.69 18.42
N ARG A 328 38.74 24.11 17.24
CA ARG A 328 38.43 24.80 15.96
C ARG A 328 37.09 24.48 15.32
N ARG A 329 36.50 23.30 15.59
CA ARG A 329 35.20 22.90 15.00
C ARG A 329 33.99 23.43 15.79
N PHE A 330 34.20 23.81 17.05
CA PHE A 330 33.15 24.26 17.97
C PHE A 330 32.61 25.66 17.61
N SER A 331 33.47 26.60 17.22
CA SER A 331 33.03 27.96 16.84
C SER A 331 32.11 27.98 15.61
N ASP A 332 32.38 27.13 14.63
CA ASP A 332 31.56 27.04 13.41
C ASP A 332 30.20 26.40 13.67
N ILE A 333 30.11 25.53 14.68
CA ILE A 333 28.90 24.83 15.12
C ILE A 333 27.99 25.80 15.90
N THR A 334 28.50 26.46 16.94
CA THR A 334 27.70 27.37 17.78
C THR A 334 27.11 28.54 16.99
N THR A 335 27.83 29.01 15.96
CA THR A 335 27.36 30.12 15.10
C THR A 335 26.25 29.66 14.15
N ARG A 336 26.37 28.48 13.53
CA ARG A 336 25.35 27.90 12.64
C ARG A 336 24.08 27.46 13.37
N TYR A 337 24.21 26.92 14.58
CA TYR A 337 23.05 26.53 15.40
C TYR A 337 22.19 27.73 15.81
N ARG A 338 22.81 28.86 16.15
CA ARG A 338 22.10 30.10 16.50
C ARG A 338 21.35 30.70 15.31
N GLU A 339 21.89 30.55 14.10
CA GLU A 339 21.27 31.00 12.85
C GLU A 339 20.10 30.08 12.43
N GLU A 340 20.25 28.75 12.60
CA GLU A 340 19.19 27.77 12.30
C GLU A 340 18.01 27.80 13.30
N GLU A 341 18.25 28.00 14.61
CA GLU A 341 17.18 28.19 15.61
C GLU A 341 16.32 29.43 15.31
N ALA A 342 16.94 30.54 14.88
CA ALA A 342 16.21 31.75 14.52
C ALA A 342 15.31 31.55 13.29
N ALA A 343 15.77 30.77 12.30
CA ALA A 343 15.00 30.44 11.11
C ALA A 343 13.87 29.43 11.38
N ASP A 344 14.10 28.43 12.23
CA ASP A 344 13.10 27.42 12.62
C ASP A 344 11.97 28.02 13.47
N LEU A 345 12.26 28.96 14.38
CA LEU A 345 11.23 29.67 15.16
C LEU A 345 10.33 30.53 14.26
N LEU A 346 10.92 31.23 13.28
CA LEU A 346 10.17 31.99 12.27
C LEU A 346 9.30 31.09 11.38
N SER A 347 9.78 29.89 11.03
CA SER A 347 9.02 28.92 10.23
C SER A 347 7.90 28.24 11.03
N LEU A 348 8.10 28.00 12.34
CA LEU A 348 7.07 27.41 13.20
C LEU A 348 5.97 28.42 13.50
N ASP A 349 6.30 29.69 13.76
CA ASP A 349 5.32 30.78 13.91
C ASP A 349 4.50 30.95 12.62
N TYR A 350 5.14 30.89 11.44
CA TYR A 350 4.43 30.94 10.15
C TYR A 350 3.48 29.74 9.94
N LEU A 351 3.87 28.53 10.35
CA LEU A 351 3.04 27.32 10.26
C LEU A 351 1.91 27.32 11.29
N VAL A 352 2.14 27.80 12.50
CA VAL A 352 1.11 27.97 13.53
C VAL A 352 0.11 29.04 13.09
N GLU A 353 0.58 30.17 12.56
CA GLU A 353 -0.26 31.25 12.03
C GLU A 353 -1.08 30.79 10.80
N THR A 354 -0.52 29.96 9.91
CA THR A 354 -1.30 29.37 8.79
C THR A 354 -2.28 28.30 9.24
N VAL A 355 -1.98 27.53 10.29
CA VAL A 355 -2.92 26.54 10.87
C VAL A 355 -4.05 27.24 11.64
N GLU A 356 -3.76 28.32 12.38
CA GLU A 356 -4.76 29.12 13.07
C GLU A 356 -5.65 29.89 12.09
N ASN A 357 -5.10 30.46 11.02
CA ASN A 357 -5.88 31.10 9.95
C ASN A 357 -6.80 30.10 9.23
N LYS A 358 -6.34 28.88 8.93
CA LYS A 358 -7.19 27.81 8.38
C LYS A 358 -8.31 27.38 9.35
N ARG A 359 -8.02 27.36 10.65
CA ARG A 359 -9.02 27.03 11.68
C ARG A 359 -10.11 28.11 11.79
N ASN A 360 -9.71 29.37 11.64
CA ASN A 360 -10.62 30.52 11.63
C ASN A 360 -11.47 30.55 10.35
N ASP A 361 -10.91 30.20 9.19
CA ASP A 361 -11.65 30.05 7.92
C ASP A 361 -12.70 28.92 7.99
N ASP A 362 -12.37 27.80 8.65
CA ASP A 362 -13.32 26.69 8.91
C ASP A 362 -14.42 27.05 9.94
N GLU A 363 -14.14 27.97 10.88
CA GLU A 363 -15.15 28.52 11.80
C GLU A 363 -16.06 29.55 11.12
N ILE A 364 -15.55 30.37 10.20
CA ILE A 364 -16.34 31.30 9.39
C ILE A 364 -17.26 30.54 8.42
N ALA A 365 -16.81 29.39 7.91
CA ALA A 365 -17.62 28.49 7.07
C ALA A 365 -18.76 27.77 7.80
N LYS A 366 -18.82 27.81 9.14
CA LYS A 366 -19.88 27.20 9.96
C LYS A 366 -21.03 28.15 10.34
N LYS A 367 -21.04 29.40 9.86
CA LYS A 367 -22.19 30.29 10.07
C LYS A 367 -23.26 30.02 9.00
N PRO A 368 -24.50 29.63 9.36
CA PRO A 368 -25.52 29.30 8.37
C PRO A 368 -25.99 30.57 7.67
N GLN A 369 -25.67 30.71 6.38
CA GLN A 369 -26.46 31.55 5.47
C GLN A 369 -27.60 30.71 4.92
N GLY A 370 -28.82 31.23 5.08
CA GLY A 370 -30.07 30.54 4.82
C GLY A 370 -30.19 30.01 3.40
N ILE A 371 -30.70 28.80 3.29
CA ILE A 371 -31.24 28.23 2.07
C ILE A 371 -32.70 27.94 2.36
N GLU A 372 -33.58 28.49 1.52
CA GLU A 372 -35.03 28.34 1.57
C GLU A 372 -35.43 26.86 1.59
N THR A 373 -36.27 26.52 2.56
CA THR A 373 -36.91 25.21 2.69
C THR A 373 -37.96 25.03 1.61
N VAL A 374 -37.79 24.03 0.75
CA VAL A 374 -38.87 23.51 -0.10
C VAL A 374 -39.70 22.54 0.74
N ASP A 375 -40.98 22.86 0.82
CA ASP A 375 -42.05 22.20 1.55
C ASP A 375 -42.34 20.79 0.99
N ILE A 376 -42.38 19.79 1.87
CA ILE A 376 -42.87 18.44 1.56
C ILE A 376 -43.81 17.98 2.69
N ASP A 377 -44.83 18.78 3.00
CA ASP A 377 -46.07 18.28 3.57
C ASP A 377 -47.03 17.91 2.43
N SER A 378 -46.91 16.68 1.94
CA SER A 378 -47.97 15.99 1.18
C SER A 378 -47.71 14.50 1.20
N LEU A 379 -48.28 13.81 2.19
CA LEU A 379 -49.06 12.57 2.04
C LEU A 379 -49.46 12.07 3.44
N THR A 380 -50.67 12.43 3.83
CA THR A 380 -51.37 11.88 5.00
C THR A 380 -52.07 10.55 4.69
N LEU A 381 -52.18 9.75 5.75
CA LEU A 381 -53.16 8.68 6.05
C LEU A 381 -52.85 7.27 5.50
N ILE A 382 -52.77 6.28 6.41
CA ILE A 382 -53.95 5.60 7.00
C ILE A 382 -53.56 4.89 8.33
N ASP A 383 -54.31 5.27 9.39
CA ASP A 383 -54.89 4.54 10.53
C ASP A 383 -54.09 3.70 11.57
N THR A 384 -53.80 4.37 12.70
CA THR A 384 -54.29 4.19 14.12
C THR A 384 -54.28 2.80 14.83
N PRO A 385 -54.56 2.74 16.16
CA PRO A 385 -53.68 3.03 17.31
C PRO A 385 -53.59 1.79 18.26
N ASN A 386 -52.81 1.73 19.35
CA ASN A 386 -53.15 2.30 20.66
C ASN A 386 -52.25 1.71 21.78
N GLN A 387 -52.14 2.48 22.87
CA GLN A 387 -51.88 2.11 24.27
C GLN A 387 -50.44 1.92 24.82
N ALA A 388 -49.95 3.04 25.38
CA ALA A 388 -49.71 3.26 26.82
C ALA A 388 -48.95 2.20 27.65
N ASN A 389 -47.79 2.56 28.22
CA ASN A 389 -47.69 2.89 29.66
C ASN A 389 -46.28 3.34 30.10
N ASN A 390 -46.23 4.54 30.70
CA ASN A 390 -45.67 4.88 32.01
C ASN A 390 -44.40 4.17 32.59
N ARG A 391 -43.44 5.05 32.94
CA ARG A 391 -42.86 5.28 34.29
C ARG A 391 -41.57 4.55 34.74
N HIS A 392 -40.67 5.42 35.20
CA HIS A 392 -39.77 5.35 36.37
C HIS A 392 -38.51 4.46 36.34
N ALA A 393 -37.36 5.16 36.28
CA ALA A 393 -36.34 5.33 37.32
C ALA A 393 -35.60 4.12 37.95
N ASN A 394 -34.30 4.40 38.14
CA ASN A 394 -33.31 3.82 39.08
C ASN A 394 -32.65 2.49 38.64
N LEU A 395 -31.34 2.55 38.36
CA LEU A 395 -30.22 2.28 39.29
C LEU A 395 -30.28 0.84 39.82
N ILE A 396 -29.35 0.00 39.37
CA ILE A 396 -28.34 -0.67 40.20
C ILE A 396 -27.36 -1.44 39.29
N ASP A 397 -26.10 -1.29 39.67
CA ASP A 397 -24.90 -2.06 39.43
C ASP A 397 -25.13 -3.56 39.16
N ASP A 398 -24.43 -4.13 38.18
CA ASP A 398 -24.00 -5.52 38.25
C ASP A 398 -22.80 -5.79 37.33
N THR A 399 -21.65 -5.79 37.98
CA THR A 399 -20.44 -6.52 37.61
C THR A 399 -20.75 -7.92 37.09
N SER A 400 -20.28 -8.26 35.90
CA SER A 400 -20.02 -9.65 35.52
C SER A 400 -18.75 -9.75 34.66
N ASP A 401 -17.67 -10.06 35.37
CA ASP A 401 -16.52 -10.79 34.86
C ASP A 401 -16.97 -12.07 34.15
N VAL A 402 -16.56 -12.24 32.88
CA VAL A 402 -16.48 -13.57 32.23
C VAL A 402 -15.22 -13.59 31.34
N PRO A 403 -14.44 -14.69 31.36
CA PRO A 403 -12.98 -14.59 31.36
C PRO A 403 -12.30 -14.73 30.01
N PHE A 404 -11.09 -14.17 29.98
CA PHE A 404 -10.01 -14.44 29.05
C PHE A 404 -9.73 -15.96 28.96
N ILE A 405 -10.07 -16.57 27.82
CA ILE A 405 -9.50 -17.88 27.45
C ILE A 405 -8.24 -17.59 26.66
N GLY A 406 -7.11 -17.76 27.35
CA GLY A 406 -5.78 -17.71 26.79
C GLY A 406 -5.59 -18.83 25.76
N TYR A 407 -5.15 -18.45 24.56
CA TYR A 407 -4.46 -19.38 23.69
C TYR A 407 -2.99 -19.40 24.04
N ASN A 408 -2.60 -20.55 24.55
CA ASN A 408 -1.25 -20.94 24.90
C ASN A 408 -0.25 -20.66 23.78
N LYS A 409 0.91 -20.15 24.20
CA LYS A 409 2.18 -20.19 23.49
C LYS A 409 2.41 -21.59 22.89
N VAL A 410 2.29 -21.71 21.58
CA VAL A 410 2.92 -22.82 20.85
C VAL A 410 4.29 -22.34 20.41
N LYS A 411 5.31 -23.03 20.93
CA LYS A 411 6.72 -22.88 20.59
C LYS A 411 6.93 -23.07 19.07
N PRO A 412 7.96 -22.45 18.48
CA PRO A 412 8.29 -22.64 17.07
C PRO A 412 8.78 -24.08 16.85
N PHE A 413 8.07 -24.84 16.03
CA PHE A 413 8.61 -26.06 15.42
C PHE A 413 9.39 -25.69 14.14
N PRO A 414 10.43 -26.47 13.79
CA PRO A 414 11.53 -26.04 12.97
C PRO A 414 11.15 -26.01 11.50
N VAL A 415 11.75 -25.05 10.80
CA VAL A 415 11.86 -25.06 9.34
C VAL A 415 12.74 -26.25 8.96
N LEU A 416 12.07 -27.36 8.70
CA LEU A 416 12.59 -28.52 8.00
C LEU A 416 11.64 -28.73 6.84
N LEU A 417 12.14 -28.60 5.62
CA LEU A 417 12.12 -29.67 4.62
C LEU A 417 12.63 -29.09 3.28
N LEU A 418 13.80 -29.58 2.89
CA LEU A 418 13.94 -30.53 1.79
C LEU A 418 13.21 -30.18 0.48
#